data_AF-A0A9E5FUP3-F1
#
_entry.id   AF-A0A9E5FUP3-F1
#
_cell.length_a   1.000
_cell.length_b   1.000
_cell.length_c   1.000
_cell.angle_alpha   90.00
_cell.angle_beta   90.00
_cell.angle_gamma   90.00
#
_symmetry.space_group_name_H-M   'P 1'
#
loop_
_entity.id
_entity.type
_entity.pdbx_description
1 polymer ?
#
loop_
_entity_poly.entity_id
_entity_poly.type
_entity_poly.pdbx_seq_one_letter_code
_entity_poly.pdbx_strand_id
1 'polypeptide(L)' 'GVDIVHSGTQKLADGRVVTSGGRVLGVVAHGATLQEAVKKAYSVVPKIRFEGCHYRRDIGYRQLKRDSAL' A
#
# COMPACT_ATOMS: atom_id res chain seq x y z
N GLY A 1 6.57 -6.00 -9.48
CA GLY A 1 5.47 -5.07 -9.76
C GLY A 1 5.01 -4.44 -8.47
N VAL A 2 3.80 -3.86 -8.47
CA VAL A 2 3.06 -3.51 -7.25
C VAL A 2 1.76 -4.28 -7.30
N ASP A 3 1.48 -5.04 -6.25
CA ASP A 3 0.30 -5.86 -6.10
C ASP A 3 -0.70 -5.17 -5.17
N ILE A 4 -1.98 -5.19 -5.56
CA ILE A 4 -3.08 -4.66 -4.76
C ILE A 4 -3.86 -5.84 -4.20
N VAL A 5 -3.72 -6.05 -2.90
CA VAL A 5 -4.39 -7.13 -2.18
C VAL A 5 -5.66 -6.60 -1.55
N HIS A 6 -6.80 -7.13 -1.98
CA HIS A 6 -8.10 -6.77 -1.44
C HIS A 6 -8.30 -7.39 -0.06
N SER A 7 -8.78 -6.59 0.90
CA SER A 7 -9.14 -7.04 2.25
C SER A 7 -10.59 -6.66 2.53
N GLY A 8 -10.85 -5.57 3.27
CA GLY A 8 -12.19 -5.02 3.48
C GLY A 8 -12.74 -4.30 2.25
N THR A 9 -12.94 -5.03 1.15
CA THR A 9 -13.63 -4.53 -0.05
C THR A 9 -14.77 -5.44 -0.47
N GLN A 10 -15.83 -4.86 -1.02
CA GLN A 10 -16.95 -5.57 -1.64
C GLN A 10 -17.11 -5.12 -3.09
N LYS A 11 -17.35 -6.06 -4.00
CA LYS A 11 -17.75 -5.77 -5.37
C LYS A 11 -19.29 -5.71 -5.44
N LEU A 12 -19.81 -4.61 -5.97
CA LEU A 12 -21.24 -4.40 -6.19
C LEU A 12 -21.68 -5.03 -7.52
N ALA A 13 -22.99 -5.19 -7.69
CA ALA A 13 -23.58 -5.74 -8.92
C ALA A 13 -23.27 -4.88 -10.17
N ASP A 14 -23.13 -3.57 -10.00
CA ASP A 14 -22.74 -2.62 -11.05
C ASP A 14 -21.23 -2.61 -11.35
N GLY A 15 -20.45 -3.49 -10.70
CA GLY A 15 -19.03 -3.64 -10.91
C GLY A 15 -18.15 -2.68 -10.09
N ARG A 16 -18.72 -1.72 -9.36
CA ARG A 16 -17.95 -0.86 -8.46
C ARG A 16 -17.37 -1.66 -7.29
N VAL A 17 -16.21 -1.23 -6.82
CA VAL A 17 -15.59 -1.76 -5.59
C VAL A 17 -15.75 -0.71 -4.49
N VAL A 18 -16.32 -1.12 -3.37
CA VAL A 18 -16.56 -0.27 -2.19
C VAL A 18 -15.80 -0.79 -0.97
N THR A 19 -15.58 0.07 0.02
CA THR A 19 -15.02 -0.32 1.31
C THR A 19 -16.05 -1.17 2.09
N SER A 20 -15.58 -2.19 2.81
CA SER A 20 -16.43 -3.11 3.57
C SER A 20 -15.74 -3.64 4.84
N GLY A 21 -14.85 -2.84 5.43
CA GLY A 21 -14.11 -3.19 6.65
C GLY A 21 -13.07 -2.14 7.01
N GLY A 22 -12.44 -2.29 8.19
CA GLY A 22 -11.48 -1.31 8.70
C GLY A 22 -10.15 -1.26 7.94
N ARG A 23 -9.62 -2.42 7.52
CA ARG A 23 -8.43 -2.51 6.64
C ARG A 23 -8.90 -2.84 5.23
N VAL A 24 -8.73 -1.91 4.30
CA VAL A 24 -9.37 -2.00 2.97
C VAL A 24 -8.48 -2.69 1.94
N LEU A 25 -7.26 -2.17 1.72
CA LEU A 25 -6.32 -2.67 0.72
C LEU A 25 -4.91 -2.83 1.32
N GLY A 26 -4.17 -3.83 0.85
CA GLY A 26 -2.73 -3.92 0.99
C GLY A 26 -2.04 -3.52 -0.32
N VAL A 27 -1.12 -2.55 -0.27
CA VAL A 27 -0.26 -2.19 -1.40
C VAL A 27 1.12 -2.81 -1.17
N VAL A 28 1.44 -3.84 -1.93
CA VAL A 28 2.66 -4.64 -1.77
C VAL A 28 3.56 -4.41 -2.97
N ALA A 29 4.85 -4.19 -2.75
CA ALA A 29 5.79 -3.98 -3.84
C ALA A 29 7.05 -4.80 -3.62
N HIS A 30 7.64 -5.24 -4.74
CA HIS A 30 8.89 -5.99 -4.76
C HIS A 30 10.01 -5.17 -5.44
N GLY A 31 11.21 -5.25 -4.90
CA GLY A 31 12.41 -4.58 -5.40
C GLY A 31 13.67 -5.35 -5.00
N ALA A 32 14.81 -5.02 -5.63
CA ALA A 32 16.09 -5.64 -5.29
C ALA A 32 16.57 -5.22 -3.89
N THR A 33 16.10 -4.07 -3.42
CA THR A 33 16.36 -3.54 -2.08
C THR A 33 15.05 -3.16 -1.39
N LEU A 34 15.09 -3.02 -0.07
CA LEU A 34 13.97 -2.49 0.70
C LEU A 34 13.61 -1.06 0.25
N GLN A 35 14.61 -0.22 -0.03
CA GLN A 35 14.41 1.15 -0.51
C GLN A 35 13.62 1.18 -1.83
N GLU A 36 13.96 0.30 -2.78
CA GLU A 36 13.21 0.19 -4.02
C GLU A 36 11.77 -0.28 -3.80
N ALA A 37 11.57 -1.31 -2.96
CA ALA A 37 10.24 -1.82 -2.65
C ALA A 37 9.35 -0.73 -2.01
N VAL A 38 9.89 -0.01 -1.01
CA VAL A 38 9.19 1.08 -0.33
C VAL A 38 8.85 2.21 -1.31
N LYS A 39 9.81 2.64 -2.13
CA LYS A 39 9.59 3.68 -3.15
C LYS A 39 8.49 3.27 -4.15
N LYS A 40 8.50 2.02 -4.62
CA LYS A 40 7.48 1.50 -5.54
C LYS A 40 6.09 1.47 -4.89
N ALA A 41 5.96 0.94 -3.67
CA ALA A 41 4.68 0.93 -2.95
C ALA A 41 4.10 2.35 -2.80
N TYR A 42 4.90 3.28 -2.27
CA TYR A 42 4.45 4.67 -2.06
C TYR A 42 4.27 5.48 -3.35
N SER A 43 4.74 5.00 -4.51
CA SER A 43 4.39 5.61 -5.81
C SER A 43 2.96 5.26 -6.27
N VAL A 44 2.39 4.17 -5.75
CA VAL A 44 1.05 3.68 -6.12
C VAL A 44 0.00 4.10 -5.10
N VAL A 45 0.31 4.07 -3.80
CA VAL A 45 -0.63 4.44 -2.72
C VAL A 45 -1.39 5.77 -3.01
N PRO A 46 -0.75 6.87 -3.46
CA PRO A 46 -1.43 8.16 -3.70
C PRO A 46 -2.45 8.15 -4.85
N LYS A 47 -2.41 7.12 -5.70
CA LYS A 47 -3.34 6.92 -6.83
C LYS A 47 -4.64 6.28 -6.38
N ILE A 48 -4.69 5.68 -5.19
CA ILE A 48 -5.88 5.08 -4.60
C ILE A 48 -6.53 6.10 -3.68
N ARG A 49 -7.80 6.42 -3.92
CA ARG A 49 -8.51 7.47 -3.18
C ARG A 49 -9.95 7.04 -2.89
N PHE A 50 -10.37 7.28 -1.65
CA PHE A 50 -11.74 7.17 -1.18
C PHE A 50 -11.86 8.00 0.10
N GLU A 51 -13.09 8.31 0.50
CA GLU A 51 -13.37 9.08 1.71
C GLU A 51 -12.81 8.38 2.96
N GLY A 52 -12.13 9.14 3.84
CA GLY A 52 -11.51 8.58 5.05
C GLY A 52 -10.31 7.65 4.79
N CYS A 53 -9.72 7.66 3.59
CA CYS A 53 -8.53 6.88 3.30
C CYS A 53 -7.33 7.37 4.13
N HIS A 54 -6.79 6.49 4.98
CA HIS A 54 -5.62 6.75 5.80
C HIS A 54 -4.61 5.61 5.68
N TYR A 55 -3.33 5.96 5.66
CA TYR A 55 -2.23 5.01 5.64
C TYR A 55 -1.00 5.61 6.32
N ARG A 56 -0.15 4.73 6.85
CA ARG A 56 1.14 5.11 7.42
C ARG A 56 2.15 5.44 6.32
N ARG A 57 3.05 6.40 6.58
CA ARG A 57 4.12 6.83 5.66
C ARG A 57 5.51 6.34 6.05
N ASP A 58 5.59 5.55 7.12
CA ASP A 58 6.83 5.10 7.75
C ASP A 58 6.99 3.56 7.71
N ILE A 59 6.20 2.85 6.90
CA ILE A 59 6.41 1.40 6.73
C ILE A 59 7.83 1.12 6.22
N GLY A 60 8.59 0.33 6.97
CA GLY A 60 9.99 0.00 6.68
C GLY A 60 11.05 0.95 7.27
N TYR A 61 10.65 2.06 7.91
CA TYR A 61 11.59 3.12 8.31
C TYR A 61 12.78 2.66 9.18
N ARG A 62 12.55 1.70 10.09
CA ARG A 62 13.59 1.20 11.00
C ARG A 62 14.69 0.47 10.25
N GLN A 63 14.33 -0.33 9.25
CA GLN A 63 15.30 -1.09 8.47
C GLN A 63 16.00 -0.18 7.45
N LEU A 64 15.28 0.74 6.81
CA LEU A 64 15.90 1.76 5.95
C LEU A 64 16.96 2.57 6.69
N LYS A 65 16.70 2.95 7.95
CA LYS A 65 17.69 3.65 8.78
C LYS A 65 18.95 2.81 9.04
N ARG A 66 18.82 1.48 9.18
CA ARG A 66 19.97 0.58 9.36
C ARG A 66 20.77 0.44 8.07
N ASP A 67 20.07 0.28 6.94
CA ASP A 67 20.69 0.11 5.62
C ASP A 67 21.48 1.37 5.21
N SER A 68 21.05 2.57 5.62
CA SER A 68 21.75 3.83 5.37
C SER A 68 22.85 4.18 6.38
N ALA A 69 22.97 3.41 7.47
CA ALA A 69 24.01 3.58 8.49
C ALA A 69 25.20 2.62 8.29
N LEU A 70 25.11 1.77 7.26
CA LEU A 70 26.19 0.94 6.71
C LEU A 70 26.81 1.67 5.51
#